data_AF-F8QEL8-F1
#
_entry.id   AF-F8QEL8-F1
#
_cell.length_a   1.000
_cell.length_b   1.000
_cell.length_c   1.000
_cell.angle_alpha   90.00
_cell.angle_beta   90.00
_cell.angle_gamma   90.00
#
_symmetry.space_group_name_H-M   'P 1'
#
loop_
_entity.id
_entity.type
_entity.pdbx_description
1 polymer ?
#
loop_
_entity_poly.entity_id
_entity_poly.type
_entity_poly.pdbx_seq_one_letter_code
_entity_poly.pdbx_strand_id
1 'polypeptide(L)'
;EANRDVGMIVLKVKRVHLCGNRPANKALSIPDSNQSRNQIGGVCVRYGDERKTFEQHPTTWQVKPYDEDNNRSYVTFVFRYRPRGM
;
A
#
# COMPACT_ATOMS: atom_id res chain seq x y z
N GLU A 1 9.95 -24.08 15.88
CA GLU A 1 8.59 -23.87 15.32
C GLU A 1 8.70 -23.49 13.86
N ALA A 2 8.07 -24.26 12.96
CA ALA A 2 7.98 -23.89 11.55
C ALA A 2 7.06 -22.67 11.43
N ASN A 3 7.59 -21.58 10.86
CA ASN A 3 6.88 -20.32 10.69
C ASN A 3 5.67 -20.54 9.76
N ARG A 4 4.47 -20.64 10.35
CA ARG A 4 3.23 -21.10 9.69
C ARG A 4 2.81 -20.21 8.52
N ASP A 5 3.37 -19.00 8.43
CA ASP A 5 3.04 -17.98 7.43
C ASP A 5 3.98 -17.93 6.21
N VAL A 6 5.03 -18.75 6.21
CA VAL A 6 5.93 -18.87 5.04
C VAL A 6 5.15 -19.49 3.88
N GLY A 7 5.10 -18.79 2.75
CA GLY A 7 4.36 -19.25 1.57
C GLY A 7 2.92 -18.76 1.47
N MET A 8 2.50 -17.76 2.26
CA MET A 8 1.14 -17.24 2.21
C MET A 8 1.06 -15.74 1.91
N ILE A 9 0.14 -15.36 1.02
CA ILE A 9 -0.31 -13.99 0.82
C ILE A 9 -1.77 -13.90 1.29
N VAL A 10 -2.06 -12.99 2.22
CA VAL A 10 -3.41 -12.79 2.74
C VAL A 10 -3.95 -11.44 2.28
N LEU A 11 -4.99 -11.45 1.45
CA LEU A 11 -5.72 -10.25 1.02
C LEU A 11 -7.00 -10.12 1.85
N LYS A 12 -7.13 -9.01 2.59
CA LYS A 12 -8.33 -8.68 3.38
C LYS A 12 -9.02 -7.46 2.81
N VAL A 13 -10.29 -7.61 2.42
CA VAL A 13 -11.12 -6.50 1.94
C VAL A 13 -12.06 -6.07 3.07
N LYS A 14 -12.06 -4.78 3.39
CA LYS A 14 -12.93 -4.18 4.41
C LYS A 14 -13.96 -3.27 3.76
N ARG A 15 -15.18 -3.25 4.31
CA ARG A 15 -16.19 -2.23 3.99
C ARG A 15 -16.11 -1.13 5.04
N VAL A 16 -16.15 0.11 4.59
CA VAL A 16 -16.07 1.29 5.46
C VAL A 16 -17.00 2.39 4.96
N HIS A 17 -17.45 3.24 5.87
CA HIS A 17 -18.07 4.51 5.55
C HIS A 17 -17.01 5.60 5.44
N LEU A 18 -17.09 6.42 4.40
CA LEU A 18 -16.25 7.61 4.26
C LEU A 18 -16.88 8.75 5.06
N CYS A 19 -16.21 9.20 6.11
CA CYS A 19 -16.75 10.21 7.03
C CYS A 19 -16.16 11.60 6.79
N GLY A 20 -15.12 11.71 5.95
CA GLY A 20 -14.49 12.97 5.61
C GLY A 20 -13.00 12.82 5.37
N ASN A 21 -12.28 13.92 5.57
CA ASN A 21 -10.84 14.00 5.38
C ASN A 21 -10.16 14.23 6.72
N ARG A 22 -8.98 13.61 6.90
CA ARG A 22 -8.09 13.85 8.04
C ARG A 22 -6.69 14.22 7.54
N PRO A 23 -5.85 14.88 8.36
CA PRO A 23 -4.45 15.10 8.00
C PRO A 23 -3.77 13.79 7.62
N ALA A 24 -2.90 13.84 6.61
CA ALA A 24 -2.13 12.67 6.22
C ALA A 24 -1.19 12.24 7.36
N ASN A 25 -0.85 10.94 7.39
CA ASN A 25 0.15 10.43 8.32
C ASN A 25 1.49 11.13 8.07
N LYS A 26 2.34 11.23 9.08
CA LYS A 26 3.70 11.75 8.91
C LYS A 26 4.45 10.92 7.85
N ALA A 27 5.04 11.59 6.87
CA ALA A 27 5.85 10.94 5.85
C ALA A 27 6.98 10.14 6.53
N LEU A 28 7.16 8.89 6.12
CA LEU A 28 8.28 8.07 6.55
C LEU A 28 9.43 8.26 5.58
N SER A 29 10.64 8.48 6.10
CA SER A 29 11.85 8.49 5.29
C SER A 29 12.08 7.10 4.71
N ILE A 30 12.24 7.01 3.40
CA ILE A 30 12.68 5.77 2.75
C ILE A 30 14.12 5.53 3.22
N PRO A 31 14.48 4.31 3.67
CA PRO A 31 15.87 4.00 4.02
C PRO A 31 16.76 4.20 2.79
N ASP A 32 17.92 4.85 2.98
CA ASP A 32 18.84 5.19 1.90
C ASP A 32 19.23 3.94 1.10
N SER A 33 18.74 3.84 -0.13
CA SER A 33 19.22 2.86 -1.08
C SER A 33 20.55 3.34 -1.64
N ASN A 34 21.63 3.16 -0.89
CA ASN A 34 23.00 3.24 -1.42
C ASN A 34 23.28 2.04 -2.34
N GLN A 35 22.53 1.88 -3.44
CA GLN A 35 22.88 1.00 -4.55
C GLN A 35 21.94 1.18 -5.74
N SER A 36 22.31 2.07 -6.67
CA SER A 36 22.06 1.92 -8.12
C SER A 36 22.65 3.13 -8.85
N ARG A 37 23.98 3.21 -8.87
CA ARG A 37 24.69 3.98 -9.88
C ARG A 37 24.61 3.15 -11.17
N ASN A 38 24.14 3.78 -12.26
CA ASN A 38 24.14 3.33 -13.67
C ASN A 38 22.74 3.01 -14.25
N GLN A 39 22.17 3.93 -15.04
CA GLN A 39 22.39 3.97 -16.49
C GLN A 39 21.80 5.24 -17.09
N ILE A 40 22.62 5.90 -17.91
CA ILE A 40 22.32 7.08 -18.72
C ILE A 40 21.55 6.60 -19.96
N GLY A 41 20.34 7.11 -20.16
CA GLY A 41 19.52 6.83 -21.32
C GLY A 41 18.24 7.66 -21.25
N GLY A 42 18.22 8.78 -21.98
CA GLY A 42 17.16 9.78 -21.91
C GLY A 42 15.83 9.26 -22.42
N VAL A 43 14.96 8.82 -21.50
CA VAL A 43 13.54 8.66 -21.80
C VAL A 43 12.92 10.05 -21.80
N CYS A 44 12.63 10.56 -22.99
CA CYS A 44 11.87 11.80 -23.15
C CYS A 44 10.39 11.51 -22.83
N VAL A 45 10.05 11.48 -21.54
CA VAL A 45 8.65 11.59 -21.09
C VAL A 45 8.33 13.07 -21.02
N ARG A 46 7.53 13.58 -21.95
CA ARG A 46 6.98 14.93 -21.80
C ARG A 46 5.94 14.87 -20.68
N TYR A 47 6.19 15.58 -19.59
CA TYR A 47 5.19 15.82 -18.56
C TYR A 47 4.08 16.66 -19.19
N GLY A 48 2.82 16.31 -18.93
CA GLY A 48 1.68 17.18 -19.23
C GLY A 48 1.73 18.47 -18.40
N ASP A 49 0.65 19.24 -18.37
CA ASP A 49 0.62 20.51 -17.62
C ASP A 49 1.16 20.35 -16.20
N GLU A 50 2.09 21.23 -15.82
CA GLU A 50 2.62 21.27 -14.47
C GLU A 50 1.47 21.53 -13.49
N ARG A 51 1.17 20.51 -12.70
CA ARG A 51 0.23 20.62 -11.58
C ARG A 51 1.01 20.61 -10.30
N LYS A 52 0.49 21.30 -9.29
CA LYS A 52 0.98 21.12 -7.92
C LYS A 52 0.83 19.64 -7.55
N THR A 53 1.96 18.96 -7.43
CA THR A 53 2.04 17.58 -6.95
C THR A 53 2.52 17.59 -5.51
N PHE A 54 2.22 16.52 -4.80
CA PHE A 54 2.68 16.31 -3.43
C PHE A 54 3.32 14.93 -3.38
N GLU A 55 4.50 14.80 -2.76
CA GLU A 55 5.09 13.49 -2.47
C GLU A 55 4.14 12.64 -1.64
N GLN A 56 3.44 13.29 -0.70
CA GLN A 56 2.30 12.75 0.02
C GLN A 56 1.19 13.80 0.05
N HIS A 57 -0.01 13.44 -0.42
CA HIS A 57 -1.17 14.34 -0.37
C HIS A 57 -1.41 14.82 1.08
N PRO A 58 -1.71 16.12 1.32
CA PRO A 58 -1.77 16.69 2.68
C PRO A 58 -2.88 16.09 3.55
N THR A 59 -3.91 15.52 2.93
CA THR A 59 -5.02 14.85 3.61
C THR A 59 -5.17 13.41 3.13
N THR A 60 -5.70 12.58 4.02
CA THR A 60 -6.16 11.22 3.73
C THR A 60 -7.60 11.06 4.18
N TRP A 61 -8.18 9.89 3.93
CA TRP A 61 -9.57 9.60 4.24
C TRP A 61 -9.75 9.27 5.72
N GLN A 62 -10.79 9.86 6.33
CA GLN A 62 -11.33 9.45 7.61
C GLN A 62 -12.43 8.43 7.35
N VAL A 63 -12.26 7.23 7.91
CA VAL A 63 -13.17 6.10 7.67
C VAL A 63 -13.70 5.55 8.99
N LYS A 64 -14.94 5.05 8.97
CA LYS A 64 -15.53 4.25 10.05
C LYS A 64 -15.86 2.85 9.54
N PRO A 65 -15.88 1.82 10.40
CA PRO A 65 -16.37 0.49 10.03
C PRO A 65 -17.77 0.58 9.41
N TYR A 66 -18.05 -0.26 8.41
CA TYR A 66 -19.40 -0.35 7.85
C TYR A 66 -20.42 -0.89 8.86
N ASP A 67 -19.95 -1.78 9.74
CA ASP A 67 -20.71 -2.34 10.84
C ASP A 67 -19.86 -2.17 12.10
N GLU A 68 -20.33 -1.39 13.07
CA GLU A 68 -19.57 -1.07 14.29
C GLU A 68 -19.46 -2.29 15.22
N ASP A 69 -20.44 -3.20 15.19
CA ASP A 69 -20.43 -4.44 15.99
C ASP A 69 -19.56 -5.52 15.34
N ASN A 70 -19.30 -5.42 14.05
CA ASN A 70 -18.51 -6.39 13.29
C ASN A 70 -17.37 -5.74 12.47
N ASN A 71 -16.27 -5.43 13.16
CA ASN A 71 -15.05 -4.88 12.54
C ASN A 71 -14.19 -5.93 11.78
N ARG A 72 -14.79 -7.06 11.38
CA ARG A 72 -14.09 -8.11 10.62
C ARG A 72 -13.93 -7.71 9.16
N SER A 73 -13.05 -8.42 8.47
CA SER A 73 -12.92 -8.26 7.01
C SER A 73 -14.19 -8.78 6.35
N TYR A 74 -14.68 -8.07 5.35
CA TYR A 74 -15.86 -8.49 4.59
C TYR A 74 -15.58 -9.78 3.83
N VAL A 75 -14.40 -9.85 3.19
CA VAL A 75 -13.89 -11.06 2.57
C VAL A 75 -12.38 -11.14 2.79
N THR A 76 -11.89 -12.36 2.96
CA THR A 76 -10.45 -12.67 3.08
C THR A 76 -10.08 -13.74 2.08
N PHE A 77 -9.08 -13.47 1.25
CA PHE A 77 -8.47 -14.44 0.35
C PHE A 77 -7.11 -14.85 0.92
N VAL A 78 -6.85 -16.15 0.98
CA VAL A 78 -5.58 -16.71 1.43
C VAL A 78 -4.96 -17.45 0.25
N PHE A 79 -3.91 -16.88 -0.33
CA PHE A 79 -3.14 -17.51 -1.38
C PHE A 79 -1.99 -18.26 -0.77
N ARG A 80 -1.92 -19.57 -0.99
CA ARG A 80 -0.81 -20.41 -0.54
C ARG A 80 0.02 -20.80 -1.74
N TYR A 81 1.29 -20.42 -1.75
CA TYR A 81 2.25 -20.88 -2.74
C TYR A 81 3.18 -21.89 -2.10
N ARG A 82 3.38 -23.02 -2.76
CA ARG A 82 4.46 -23.95 -2.44
C ARG A 82 5.67 -23.58 -3.29
N PRO A 83 6.90 -23.67 -2.76
CA PRO A 83 8.08 -23.59 -3.60
C PRO A 83 8.00 -24.65 -4.70
N ARG A 84 8.44 -24.31 -5.92
CA ARG A 84 8.61 -25.31 -7.00
C ARG A 84 9.82 -26.17 -6.63
N GLY A 85 9.59 -27.45 -6.34
CA GLY A 85 10.64 -28.46 -6.15
C GLY A 85 10.69 -29.08 -4.76
N MET A 86 9.65 -29.85 -4.40
CA MET A 86 9.86 -31.06 -3.59
C MET A 86 9.72 -32.26 -4.50
#